data_AF-A0A834IAX3-F1
#
_entry.id   AF-A0A834IAX3-F1
#
_cell.length_a   1.000
_cell.length_b   1.000
_cell.length_c   1.000
_cell.angle_alpha   90.00
_cell.angle_beta   90.00
_cell.angle_gamma   90.00
#
_symmetry.space_group_name_H-M   'P 1'
#
loop_
_entity.id
_entity.type
_entity.pdbx_description
1 polymer ?
#
loop_
_entity_poly.entity_id
_entity_poly.type
_entity_poly.pdbx_seq_one_letter_code
_entity_poly.pdbx_strand_id
1 'polypeptide(L)'
;MVLQALEIVRIGILFPFFSIAYIVAPHSVIGQTMRKPFIKFICHSASYFTFLFMLILASQRQLFFDGSESDIVIQRGAEPSLVEWIILAYVSGLIWSEIKQLWDVGLEEYVRDMWNVIDFITNSLYVATVALRVVSYYETLQMQQAARNLARKDWDAWDPMLISEGLFSAANIFSSLKLVYIFSVNPHLGPLQVSLSRMVMDIMKFFFLYVLVLFAFSCGLNQLLWYYALAEKRKCKEEPSINDTNACTIWRRFSNLFETVQTLFWAVFGLIDLDSFDLNEIKIFTRFWGMLMFGTYSVINIVVLLNLLIAMMNHSYQLISERADTEWKFARSKLWISYFEEGGTVPPPFNIIPTPKSAWYVIQWVRRKFFGSRAAKKEHMRTIRVSC
;
A
#
# COMPACT_ATOMS: atom_id res chain seq x y z
N MET A 1 26.94 9.35 -20.64
CA MET A 1 25.75 8.69 -20.07
C MET A 1 26.08 7.35 -19.41
N VAL A 2 26.69 6.37 -20.09
CA VAL A 2 26.99 5.04 -19.48
C VAL A 2 27.92 5.13 -18.26
N LEU A 3 29.00 5.90 -18.33
CA LEU A 3 29.91 6.12 -17.20
C LEU A 3 29.22 6.76 -15.98
N GLN A 4 28.31 7.72 -16.22
CA GLN A 4 27.54 8.36 -15.16
C GLN A 4 26.55 7.38 -14.53
N ALA A 5 25.89 6.54 -15.33
CA ALA A 5 25.00 5.50 -14.83
C ALA A 5 25.77 4.47 -13.98
N LEU A 6 26.97 4.06 -14.41
CA LEU A 6 27.81 3.12 -13.68
C LEU A 6 28.24 3.70 -12.31
N GLU A 7 28.63 4.98 -12.26
CA GLU A 7 28.94 5.66 -10.99
C GLU A 7 27.72 5.76 -10.07
N ILE A 8 26.52 6.07 -10.60
CA ILE A 8 25.29 6.10 -9.79
C ILE A 8 24.99 4.71 -9.21
N VAL A 9 25.12 3.66 -10.02
CA VAL A 9 24.91 2.27 -9.57
C VAL A 9 25.95 1.89 -8.51
N ARG A 10 27.22 2.27 -8.70
CA ARG A 10 28.29 2.03 -7.73
C ARG A 10 27.99 2.69 -6.39
N ILE A 11 27.59 3.97 -6.39
CA ILE A 11 27.20 4.71 -5.17
C ILE A 11 25.98 4.05 -4.52
N GLY A 12 25.00 3.65 -5.35
CA GLY A 12 23.81 2.92 -4.91
C GLY A 12 24.14 1.63 -4.19
N ILE A 13 24.98 0.76 -4.76
CA ILE A 13 25.38 -0.51 -4.11
C ILE A 13 26.13 -0.27 -2.79
N LEU A 14 26.93 0.80 -2.71
CA LEU A 14 27.70 1.15 -1.52
C LEU A 14 26.88 1.91 -0.45
N PHE A 15 25.56 2.07 -0.62
CA PHE A 15 24.72 2.80 0.34
C PHE A 15 24.81 2.31 1.80
N PRO A 16 24.93 0.99 2.11
CA PRO A 16 25.02 0.54 3.50
C PRO A 16 26.32 1.02 4.15
N PHE A 17 27.42 0.97 3.40
CA PHE A 17 28.72 1.44 3.86
C PHE A 17 28.71 2.94 4.14
N PHE A 18 28.16 3.76 3.23
CA PHE A 18 28.01 5.20 3.45
C PHE A 18 27.14 5.51 4.68
N SER A 19 26.06 4.76 4.87
CA SER A 19 25.13 4.92 6.00
C SER A 19 25.82 4.61 7.34
N ILE A 20 26.53 3.49 7.43
CA ILE A 20 27.27 3.09 8.64
C ILE A 20 28.41 4.07 8.93
N ALA A 21 29.18 4.47 7.92
CA ALA A 21 30.27 5.43 8.07
C ALA A 21 29.78 6.79 8.62
N TYR A 22 28.59 7.24 8.19
CA TYR A 22 27.98 8.46 8.71
C TYR A 22 27.53 8.30 10.18
N ILE A 23 26.96 7.16 10.56
CA ILE A 23 26.52 6.89 11.94
C ILE A 23 27.71 6.86 12.90
N VAL A 24 28.81 6.21 12.51
CA VAL A 24 30.01 6.04 13.36
C VAL A 24 30.84 7.32 13.41
N ALA A 25 31.10 7.96 12.26
CA ALA A 25 32.00 9.10 12.14
C ALA A 25 31.41 10.19 11.22
N PRO A 26 30.45 11.00 11.70
CA PRO A 26 29.73 11.97 10.87
C PRO A 26 30.58 13.14 10.36
N HIS A 27 31.78 13.34 10.94
CA HIS A 27 32.75 14.36 10.52
C HIS A 27 33.83 13.84 9.57
N SER A 28 33.87 12.53 9.31
CA SER A 28 34.79 11.94 8.33
C SER A 28 34.49 12.42 6.91
N VAL A 29 35.47 12.31 6.00
CA VAL A 29 35.30 12.67 4.57
C VAL A 29 34.13 11.90 3.94
N ILE A 30 33.96 10.62 4.33
CA ILE A 30 32.88 9.73 3.88
C ILE A 30 31.53 10.17 4.46
N GLY A 31 31.48 10.54 5.74
CA GLY A 31 30.28 11.09 6.37
C GLY A 31 29.84 12.43 5.74
N GLN A 32 30.79 13.31 5.41
CA GLN A 32 30.50 14.58 4.73
C GLN A 32 30.02 14.37 3.29
N THR A 33 30.46 13.32 2.60
CA THR A 33 29.97 13.02 1.25
C THR A 33 28.50 12.59 1.26
N MET A 34 28.05 11.87 2.28
CA MET A 34 26.63 11.50 2.42
C MET A 34 25.72 12.71 2.69
N ARG A 35 26.24 13.78 3.31
CA ARG A 35 25.50 15.05 3.45
C ARG A 35 25.20 15.74 2.12
N LYS A 36 25.88 15.38 1.03
CA LYS A 36 25.60 15.93 -0.29
C LYS A 36 24.20 15.48 -0.74
N PRO A 37 23.28 16.40 -1.08
CA PRO A 37 21.87 16.10 -1.37
C PRO A 37 21.68 15.05 -2.47
N PHE A 38 22.50 15.12 -3.53
CA PHE A 38 22.45 14.13 -4.61
C PHE A 38 22.83 12.72 -4.15
N ILE A 39 23.85 12.60 -3.29
CA ILE A 39 24.26 11.31 -2.71
C ILE A 39 23.18 10.79 -1.77
N LYS A 40 22.61 11.68 -0.93
CA LYS A 40 21.47 11.35 -0.07
C LYS A 40 20.31 10.77 -0.89
N PHE A 41 19.92 11.42 -1.99
CA PHE A 41 18.87 10.95 -2.89
C PHE A 41 19.16 9.56 -3.47
N ILE A 42 20.40 9.31 -3.96
CA ILE A 42 20.79 8.01 -4.51
C ILE A 42 20.74 6.93 -3.43
N CYS A 43 21.25 7.20 -2.23
CA CYS A 43 21.26 6.23 -1.14
C CYS A 43 19.85 5.88 -0.64
N HIS A 44 18.95 6.86 -0.53
CA HIS A 44 17.54 6.61 -0.20
C HIS A 44 16.83 5.83 -1.30
N SER A 45 17.05 6.18 -2.58
CA SER A 45 16.50 5.44 -3.71
C SER A 45 17.01 4.00 -3.76
N ALA A 46 18.32 3.80 -3.59
CA ALA A 46 18.95 2.48 -3.58
C ALA A 46 18.45 1.61 -2.43
N SER A 47 18.33 2.18 -1.22
CA SER A 47 17.72 1.52 -0.07
C SER A 47 16.29 1.06 -0.41
N TYR A 48 15.47 1.93 -1.01
CA TYR A 48 14.11 1.57 -1.40
C TYR A 48 14.06 0.46 -2.46
N PHE A 49 14.96 0.49 -3.46
CA PHE A 49 15.10 -0.60 -4.42
C PHE A 49 15.51 -1.92 -3.74
N THR A 50 16.41 -1.88 -2.75
CA THR A 50 16.76 -3.08 -1.99
C THR A 50 15.60 -3.59 -1.13
N PHE A 51 14.78 -2.70 -0.57
CA PHE A 51 13.56 -3.09 0.12
C PHE A 51 12.59 -3.83 -0.81
N LEU A 52 12.33 -3.30 -2.00
CA LEU A 52 11.47 -3.98 -2.99
C LEU A 52 12.07 -5.31 -3.46
N PHE A 53 13.38 -5.37 -3.65
CA PHE A 53 14.06 -6.62 -3.97
C PHE A 53 13.88 -7.66 -2.86
N MET A 54 13.97 -7.27 -1.59
CA MET A 54 13.69 -8.16 -0.46
C MET A 54 12.23 -8.62 -0.42
N LEU A 55 11.26 -7.77 -0.78
CA LEU A 55 9.86 -8.18 -0.91
C LEU A 55 9.67 -9.22 -2.03
N ILE A 56 10.37 -9.05 -3.16
CA ILE A 56 10.35 -10.02 -4.27
C ILE A 56 10.97 -11.35 -3.80
N LEU A 57 12.11 -11.32 -3.12
CA LEU A 57 12.73 -12.51 -2.56
C LEU A 57 11.83 -13.22 -1.53
N ALA A 58 11.10 -12.45 -0.71
CA ALA A 58 10.13 -13.02 0.25
C ALA A 58 8.98 -13.78 -0.45
N SER A 59 8.61 -13.40 -1.68
CA SER A 59 7.63 -14.15 -2.48
C SER A 59 8.22 -15.42 -3.10
N GLN A 60 9.52 -15.41 -3.42
CA GLN A 60 10.27 -16.58 -3.92
C GLN A 60 10.70 -17.51 -2.78
N ARG A 61 9.74 -17.96 -1.97
CA ARG A 61 9.92 -18.75 -0.74
C ARG A 61 10.72 -20.05 -0.92
N GLN A 62 10.83 -20.54 -2.15
CA GLN A 62 11.46 -21.81 -2.51
C GLN A 62 12.97 -21.72 -2.78
N LEU A 63 13.54 -20.52 -2.99
CA LEU A 63 14.93 -20.39 -3.42
C LEU A 63 15.97 -20.58 -2.28
N PHE A 64 15.57 -20.49 -1.01
CA PHE A 64 16.50 -20.47 0.13
C PHE A 64 16.32 -21.60 1.15
N PHE A 65 15.24 -22.37 1.07
CA PHE A 65 14.99 -23.50 1.97
C PHE A 65 15.26 -24.81 1.23
N ASP A 66 16.52 -25.23 1.25
CA ASP A 66 16.97 -26.58 0.86
C ASP A 66 16.66 -27.56 2.00
N GLY A 67 15.36 -27.76 2.28
CA GLY A 67 14.85 -28.59 3.36
C GLY A 67 13.54 -29.24 2.97
N SER A 68 13.42 -30.54 3.28
CA SER A 68 12.33 -31.48 3.00
C SER A 68 10.92 -30.88 2.82
N GLU A 69 10.17 -31.40 1.84
CA GLU A 69 8.78 -31.05 1.50
C GLU A 69 7.81 -30.92 2.70
N SER A 70 8.11 -31.57 3.83
CA SER A 70 7.32 -31.50 5.07
C SER A 70 7.38 -30.16 5.81
N ASP A 71 8.42 -29.35 5.62
CA ASP A 71 8.56 -28.02 6.27
C ASP A 71 7.94 -26.88 5.44
N ILE A 72 7.46 -27.20 4.22
CA ILE A 72 6.90 -26.23 3.27
C ILE A 72 5.41 -25.96 3.55
N VAL A 73 4.76 -26.82 4.35
CA VAL A 73 3.41 -26.54 4.86
C VAL A 73 3.53 -25.42 5.88
N ILE A 74 3.22 -24.19 5.46
CA ILE A 74 3.21 -23.00 6.31
C ILE A 74 2.36 -23.31 7.54
N GLN A 75 3.01 -23.65 8.64
CA GLN A 75 2.32 -23.90 9.89
C GLN A 75 1.68 -22.60 10.34
N ARG A 76 0.48 -22.71 10.93
CA ARG A 76 -0.22 -21.56 11.48
C ARG A 76 0.68 -20.91 12.54
N GLY A 77 0.91 -19.59 12.41
CA GLY A 77 1.80 -18.85 13.31
C GLY A 77 3.28 -19.23 13.22
N ALA A 78 3.78 -19.57 12.03
CA ALA A 78 5.21 -19.82 11.83
C ALA A 78 6.08 -18.64 12.28
N GLU A 79 7.27 -18.95 12.79
CA GLU A 79 8.24 -17.92 13.20
C GLU A 79 8.70 -17.07 12.00
N PRO A 80 8.94 -15.76 12.19
CA PRO A 80 9.36 -14.90 11.09
C PRO A 80 10.69 -15.36 10.49
N SER A 81 10.74 -15.48 9.17
CA SER A 81 11.98 -15.85 8.48
C SER A 81 13.04 -14.73 8.58
N LEU A 82 14.31 -15.04 8.30
CA LEU A 82 15.38 -14.03 8.27
C LEU A 82 15.07 -12.87 7.31
N VAL A 83 14.45 -13.17 6.15
CA VAL A 83 14.03 -12.16 5.17
C VAL A 83 12.95 -11.25 5.75
N GLU A 84 11.98 -11.82 6.48
CA GLU A 84 10.93 -11.06 7.13
C GLU A 84 11.46 -10.16 8.26
N TRP A 85 12.44 -10.63 9.04
CA TRP A 85 13.13 -9.79 10.02
C TRP A 85 13.81 -8.57 9.37
N ILE A 86 14.45 -8.76 8.20
CA ILE A 86 15.03 -7.64 7.44
C ILE A 86 13.92 -6.69 6.97
N ILE A 87 12.82 -7.22 6.42
CA ILE A 87 11.67 -6.41 5.99
C ILE A 87 11.09 -5.60 7.16
N LEU A 88 10.96 -6.18 8.35
CA LEU A 88 10.49 -5.49 9.55
C LEU A 88 11.40 -4.31 9.93
N ALA A 89 12.73 -4.47 9.78
CA ALA A 89 13.68 -3.37 9.98
C ALA A 89 13.48 -2.24 8.96
N TYR A 90 13.17 -2.55 7.70
CA TYR A 90 12.82 -1.53 6.70
C TYR A 90 11.50 -0.84 7.02
N VAL A 91 10.45 -1.61 7.30
CA VAL A 91 9.10 -1.09 7.61
C VAL A 91 9.14 -0.14 8.81
N SER A 92 9.83 -0.52 9.88
CA SER A 92 10.00 0.36 11.05
C SER A 92 10.77 1.64 10.71
N GLY A 93 11.74 1.58 9.79
CA GLY A 93 12.47 2.75 9.30
C GLY A 93 11.61 3.68 8.43
N LEU A 94 10.73 3.11 7.60
CA LEU A 94 9.75 3.84 6.79
C LEU A 94 8.70 4.54 7.68
N ILE A 95 8.13 3.82 8.65
CA ILE A 95 7.20 4.39 9.63
C ILE A 95 7.84 5.54 10.40
N TRP A 96 9.08 5.37 10.85
CA TRP A 96 9.80 6.44 11.55
C TRP A 96 10.07 7.66 10.67
N SER A 97 10.34 7.46 9.38
CA SER A 97 10.49 8.54 8.41
C SER A 97 9.19 9.33 8.24
N GLU A 98 8.07 8.64 8.09
CA GLU A 98 6.74 9.28 7.96
C GLU A 98 6.34 10.05 9.21
N ILE A 99 6.58 9.49 10.41
CA ILE A 99 6.27 10.18 11.68
C ILE A 99 7.04 11.50 11.77
N LYS A 100 8.32 11.52 11.40
CA LYS A 100 9.12 12.75 11.37
C LYS A 100 8.56 13.75 10.37
N GLN A 101 8.30 13.31 9.14
CA GLN A 101 7.74 14.18 8.10
C GLN A 101 6.40 14.80 8.52
N LEU A 102 5.52 14.02 9.15
CA LEU A 102 4.24 14.50 9.67
C LEU A 102 4.42 15.53 10.79
N TRP A 103 5.42 15.38 11.66
CA TRP A 103 5.74 16.35 12.71
C TRP A 103 6.35 17.64 12.18
N ASP A 104 7.21 17.56 11.16
CA ASP A 104 7.90 18.72 10.62
C ASP A 104 6.98 19.58 9.73
N VAL A 105 6.14 18.95 8.91
CA VAL A 105 5.25 19.64 7.96
C VAL A 105 3.88 19.97 8.57
N GLY A 106 3.36 19.11 9.44
CA GLY A 106 2.00 19.21 9.99
C GLY A 106 0.95 18.49 9.14
N LEU A 107 -0.19 18.16 9.77
CA LEU A 107 -1.22 17.26 9.20
C LEU A 107 -1.89 17.82 7.94
N GLU A 108 -2.21 19.12 7.90
CA GLU A 108 -2.97 19.70 6.80
C GLU A 108 -2.18 19.66 5.47
N GLU A 109 -0.92 20.08 5.50
CA GLU A 109 -0.08 20.07 4.31
C GLU A 109 0.36 18.63 3.94
N TYR A 110 0.51 17.74 4.93
CA TYR A 110 0.81 16.33 4.69
C TYR A 110 -0.29 15.63 3.86
N VAL A 111 -1.57 15.79 4.22
CA VAL A 111 -2.70 15.13 3.55
C VAL A 111 -2.98 15.69 2.15
N ARG A 112 -2.53 16.92 1.85
CA ARG A 112 -2.68 17.51 0.51
C ARG A 112 -1.79 16.84 -0.55
N ASP A 113 -0.74 16.13 -0.12
CA ASP A 113 0.12 15.37 -1.04
C ASP A 113 -0.38 13.93 -1.17
N MET A 114 -0.79 13.55 -2.39
CA MET A 114 -1.32 12.21 -2.68
C MET A 114 -0.30 11.11 -2.38
N TRP A 115 1.01 11.39 -2.53
CA TRP A 115 2.06 10.41 -2.25
C TRP A 115 2.20 10.12 -0.76
N ASN A 116 2.08 11.14 0.08
CA ASN A 116 2.07 10.97 1.54
C ASN A 116 0.86 10.14 1.99
N VAL A 117 -0.31 10.32 1.35
CA VAL A 117 -1.49 9.49 1.63
C VAL A 117 -1.24 8.02 1.26
N ILE A 118 -0.62 7.75 0.10
CA ILE A 118 -0.24 6.38 -0.30
C ILE A 118 0.77 5.79 0.69
N ASP A 119 1.75 6.57 1.14
CA ASP A 119 2.75 6.13 2.11
C ASP A 119 2.14 5.81 3.48
N PHE A 120 1.21 6.64 3.95
CA PHE A 120 0.45 6.38 5.17
C PHE A 120 -0.38 5.09 5.06
N ILE A 121 -1.11 4.91 3.96
CA ILE A 121 -1.89 3.68 3.70
C ILE A 121 -0.96 2.47 3.70
N THR A 122 0.15 2.52 2.99
CA THR A 122 1.12 1.41 2.89
C THR A 122 1.67 1.03 4.27
N ASN A 123 2.10 2.02 5.06
CA ASN A 123 2.61 1.79 6.40
C ASN A 123 1.52 1.25 7.35
N SER A 124 0.29 1.73 7.23
CA SER A 124 -0.84 1.22 8.03
C SER A 124 -1.14 -0.26 7.72
N LEU A 125 -1.05 -0.67 6.44
CA LEU A 125 -1.21 -2.07 6.02
C LEU A 125 -0.08 -2.94 6.57
N TYR A 126 1.16 -2.45 6.59
CA TYR A 126 2.27 -3.17 7.21
C TYR A 126 2.08 -3.33 8.73
N VAL A 127 1.65 -2.28 9.43
CA VAL A 127 1.36 -2.37 10.87
C VAL A 127 0.24 -3.38 11.15
N ALA A 128 -0.84 -3.34 10.36
CA ALA A 128 -1.94 -4.30 10.48
C ALA A 128 -1.49 -5.75 10.21
N THR A 129 -0.62 -5.95 9.23
CA THR A 129 -0.02 -7.26 8.93
C THR A 129 0.75 -7.80 10.12
N VAL A 130 1.65 -6.98 10.70
CA VAL A 130 2.45 -7.39 11.87
C VAL A 130 1.56 -7.68 13.07
N ALA A 131 0.56 -6.83 13.32
CA ALA A 131 -0.38 -7.03 14.43
C ALA A 131 -1.14 -8.36 14.30
N LEU A 132 -1.68 -8.68 13.12
CA LEU A 132 -2.40 -9.93 12.88
C LEU A 132 -1.50 -11.17 12.95
N ARG A 133 -0.24 -11.06 12.50
CA ARG A 133 0.73 -12.15 12.67
C ARG A 133 1.08 -12.41 14.12
N VAL A 134 1.23 -11.36 14.92
CA VAL A 134 1.43 -11.49 16.37
C VAL A 134 0.22 -12.15 17.04
N VAL A 135 -1.00 -11.74 16.65
CA VAL A 135 -2.24 -12.39 17.13
C VAL A 135 -2.26 -13.87 16.75
N SER A 136 -1.99 -14.20 15.48
CA SER A 136 -1.94 -15.59 14.99
C SER A 136 -0.91 -16.44 15.76
N TYR A 137 0.26 -15.87 16.08
CA TYR A 137 1.28 -16.54 16.90
C TYR A 137 0.83 -16.80 18.34
N TYR A 138 0.14 -15.85 18.98
CA TYR A 138 -0.41 -16.05 20.31
C TYR A 138 -1.56 -17.07 20.34
N GLU A 139 -2.43 -17.06 19.33
CA GLU A 139 -3.50 -18.04 19.20
C GLU A 139 -2.96 -19.46 19.02
N THR A 140 -1.93 -19.64 18.20
CA THR A 140 -1.34 -20.97 17.96
C THR A 140 -0.63 -21.51 19.20
N LEU A 141 0.01 -20.66 20.00
CA LEU A 141 0.60 -21.03 21.28
C LEU A 141 -0.43 -21.60 22.27
N GLN A 142 -1.66 -21.12 22.24
CA GLN A 142 -2.75 -21.58 23.12
C GLN A 142 -3.45 -22.84 22.59
N MET A 143 -3.27 -23.19 21.31
CA MET A 143 -3.94 -24.31 20.66
C MET A 143 -3.26 -25.66 20.92
N GLN A 144 -4.08 -26.71 20.97
CA GLN A 144 -3.62 -28.09 21.07
C GLN A 144 -2.83 -28.52 19.82
N GLN A 145 -1.85 -29.40 19.96
CA GLN A 145 -0.91 -29.77 18.89
C GLN A 145 -1.60 -30.20 17.58
N ALA A 146 -2.73 -30.91 17.68
CA ALA A 146 -3.51 -31.36 16.53
C ALA A 146 -4.13 -30.19 15.73
N ALA A 147 -4.55 -29.12 16.40
CA ALA A 147 -5.12 -27.94 15.76
C ALA A 147 -4.03 -27.04 15.14
N ARG A 148 -2.78 -27.11 15.65
CA ARG A 148 -1.63 -26.38 15.09
C ARG A 148 -1.17 -26.96 13.76
N ASN A 149 -1.23 -28.29 13.60
CA ASN A 149 -0.78 -29.00 12.40
C ASN A 149 -1.90 -29.19 11.35
N LEU A 150 -2.97 -28.39 11.43
CA LEU A 150 -4.07 -28.47 10.48
C LEU A 150 -3.62 -27.97 9.10
N ALA A 151 -3.97 -28.70 8.05
CA ALA A 151 -3.65 -28.30 6.69
C ALA A 151 -4.34 -26.97 6.31
N ARG A 152 -3.65 -26.14 5.53
CA ARG A 152 -4.13 -24.79 5.13
C ARG A 152 -5.52 -24.78 4.51
N LYS A 153 -5.88 -25.84 3.77
CA LYS A 153 -7.21 -25.97 3.13
C LYS A 153 -8.37 -26.02 4.13
N ASP A 154 -8.09 -26.45 5.36
CA ASP A 154 -9.09 -26.64 6.41
C ASP A 154 -9.09 -25.46 7.40
N TRP A 155 -8.33 -24.40 7.11
CA TRP A 155 -8.35 -23.18 7.91
C TRP A 155 -9.65 -22.41 7.68
N ASP A 156 -10.11 -21.70 8.70
CA ASP A 156 -11.25 -20.81 8.57
C ASP A 156 -10.93 -19.67 7.60
N ALA A 157 -11.92 -19.20 6.83
CA ALA A 157 -11.74 -18.13 5.87
C ALA A 157 -11.31 -16.81 6.51
N TRP A 158 -11.62 -16.60 7.80
CA TRP A 158 -11.27 -15.41 8.58
C TRP A 158 -10.08 -15.63 9.52
N ASP A 159 -9.28 -16.66 9.28
CA ASP A 159 -8.05 -16.91 10.04
C ASP A 159 -7.12 -15.69 9.98
N PRO A 160 -6.65 -15.16 11.13
CA PRO A 160 -5.79 -13.97 11.17
C PRO A 160 -4.53 -14.09 10.30
N MET A 161 -4.01 -15.31 10.11
CA MET A 161 -2.86 -15.56 9.24
C MET A 161 -3.20 -15.26 7.77
N LEU A 162 -4.34 -15.76 7.28
CA LEU A 162 -4.78 -15.53 5.90
C LEU A 162 -5.06 -14.04 5.63
N ILE A 163 -5.70 -13.37 6.58
CA ILE A 163 -5.95 -11.92 6.49
C ILE A 163 -4.62 -11.16 6.46
N SER A 164 -3.66 -11.54 7.31
CA SER A 164 -2.33 -10.92 7.33
C SER A 164 -1.57 -11.08 6.00
N GLU A 165 -1.63 -12.26 5.37
CA GLU A 165 -1.01 -12.51 4.06
C GLU A 165 -1.68 -11.66 2.96
N GLY A 166 -3.02 -11.52 3.02
CA GLY A 166 -3.77 -10.65 2.13
C GLY A 166 -3.36 -9.18 2.26
N LEU A 167 -3.31 -8.65 3.49
CA LEU A 167 -2.87 -7.27 3.76
C LEU A 167 -1.40 -7.06 3.38
N PHE A 168 -0.53 -8.04 3.62
CA PHE A 168 0.88 -7.98 3.21
C PHE A 168 1.01 -7.88 1.69
N SER A 169 0.22 -8.66 0.94
CA SER A 169 0.21 -8.60 -0.51
C SER A 169 -0.25 -7.24 -1.03
N ALA A 170 -1.28 -6.65 -0.43
CA ALA A 170 -1.75 -5.31 -0.75
C ALA A 170 -0.69 -4.24 -0.44
N ALA A 171 -0.03 -4.33 0.71
CA ALA A 171 1.07 -3.42 1.09
C ALA A 171 2.24 -3.50 0.09
N ASN A 172 2.56 -4.70 -0.42
CA ASN A 172 3.61 -4.87 -1.42
C ASN A 172 3.26 -4.23 -2.77
N ILE A 173 1.98 -4.29 -3.18
CA ILE A 173 1.51 -3.59 -4.38
C ILE A 173 1.71 -2.08 -4.22
N PHE A 174 1.25 -1.48 -3.12
CA PHE A 174 1.42 -0.04 -2.90
C PHE A 174 2.89 0.36 -2.79
N SER A 175 3.72 -0.46 -2.13
CA SER A 175 5.16 -0.25 -2.08
C SER A 175 5.79 -0.26 -3.48
N SER A 176 5.39 -1.19 -4.34
CA SER A 176 5.88 -1.21 -5.72
C SER A 176 5.43 0.00 -6.55
N LEU A 177 4.20 0.49 -6.33
CA LEU A 177 3.66 1.67 -7.01
C LEU A 177 4.45 2.95 -6.70
N LYS A 178 5.09 3.03 -5.53
CA LYS A 178 5.98 4.16 -5.18
C LYS A 178 7.15 4.33 -6.14
N LEU A 179 7.53 3.31 -6.92
CA LEU A 179 8.54 3.46 -7.98
C LEU A 179 8.14 4.50 -9.03
N VAL A 180 6.85 4.68 -9.28
CA VAL A 180 6.33 5.72 -10.19
C VAL A 180 6.76 7.11 -9.72
N TYR A 181 6.76 7.36 -8.41
CA TYR A 181 7.24 8.61 -7.82
C TYR A 181 8.73 8.81 -8.06
N ILE A 182 9.56 7.78 -7.90
CA ILE A 182 11.02 7.89 -8.14
C ILE A 182 11.33 8.17 -9.61
N PHE A 183 10.60 7.55 -10.54
CA PHE A 183 10.77 7.80 -11.97
C PHE A 183 10.39 9.21 -12.41
N SER A 184 9.66 9.97 -11.58
CA SER A 184 9.35 11.38 -11.85
C SER A 184 10.59 12.29 -11.91
N VAL A 185 11.73 11.83 -11.36
CA VAL A 185 13.01 12.57 -11.43
C VAL A 185 13.58 12.59 -12.85
N ASN A 186 13.23 11.61 -13.69
CA ASN A 186 13.70 11.53 -15.06
C ASN A 186 13.07 12.65 -15.92
N PRO A 187 13.87 13.42 -16.69
CA PRO A 187 13.37 14.47 -17.58
C PRO A 187 12.29 14.05 -18.58
N HIS A 188 12.28 12.77 -19.00
CA HIS A 188 11.31 12.27 -19.97
C HIS A 188 10.03 11.73 -19.32
N LEU A 189 10.14 11.07 -18.16
CA LEU A 189 8.99 10.44 -17.49
C LEU A 189 8.31 11.39 -16.49
N GLY A 190 9.02 12.39 -15.98
CA GLY A 190 8.53 13.35 -15.00
C GLY A 190 7.31 14.15 -15.44
N PRO A 191 7.36 14.88 -16.58
CA PRO A 191 6.21 15.62 -17.08
C PRO A 191 4.98 14.73 -17.34
N LEU A 192 5.18 13.49 -17.79
CA LEU A 192 4.11 12.50 -17.99
C LEU A 192 3.49 12.06 -16.65
N GLN A 193 4.31 11.82 -15.63
CA GLN A 193 3.82 11.46 -14.30
C GLN A 193 3.03 12.61 -13.65
N VAL A 194 3.52 13.85 -13.76
CA VAL A 194 2.86 15.02 -13.18
C VAL A 194 1.52 15.28 -13.86
N SER A 195 1.46 15.18 -15.19
CA SER A 195 0.19 15.32 -15.91
C SER A 195 -0.80 14.22 -15.52
N LEU A 196 -0.35 12.96 -15.40
CA LEU A 196 -1.19 11.85 -14.92
C LEU A 196 -1.74 12.11 -13.51
N SER A 197 -0.89 12.51 -12.56
CA SER A 197 -1.32 12.76 -11.17
C SER A 197 -2.36 13.88 -11.05
N ARG A 198 -2.30 14.89 -11.93
CA ARG A 198 -3.29 15.98 -11.98
C ARG A 198 -4.62 15.50 -12.57
N MET A 199 -4.58 14.68 -13.62
CA MET A 199 -5.76 14.11 -14.26
C MET A 199 -6.54 13.16 -13.33
N VAL A 200 -5.87 12.50 -12.37
CA VAL A 200 -6.53 11.62 -11.38
C VAL A 200 -7.67 12.32 -10.64
N MET A 201 -7.52 13.62 -10.32
CA MET A 201 -8.58 14.36 -9.64
C MET A 201 -9.84 14.52 -10.50
N ASP A 202 -9.69 14.63 -11.82
CA ASP A 202 -10.83 14.67 -12.74
C ASP A 202 -11.44 13.28 -12.93
N ILE A 203 -10.61 12.24 -12.98
CA ILE A 203 -11.06 10.84 -13.00
C ILE A 203 -11.89 10.52 -11.76
N MET A 204 -11.46 10.98 -10.57
CA MET A 204 -12.20 10.74 -9.33
C MET A 204 -13.59 11.39 -9.32
N LYS A 205 -13.74 12.61 -9.87
CA LYS A 205 -15.06 13.26 -10.02
C LYS A 205 -15.98 12.43 -10.92
N PHE A 206 -15.44 11.87 -12.00
CA PHE A 206 -16.19 11.03 -12.90
C PHE A 206 -16.52 9.66 -12.30
N PHE A 207 -15.59 9.07 -11.56
CA PHE A 207 -15.77 7.81 -10.87
C PHE A 207 -16.95 7.85 -9.90
N PHE A 208 -17.24 9.01 -9.29
CA PHE A 208 -18.44 9.19 -8.49
C PHE A 208 -19.74 8.98 -9.29
N LEU A 209 -19.84 9.52 -10.52
CA LEU A 209 -20.98 9.28 -11.40
C LEU A 209 -21.10 7.81 -11.79
N TYR A 210 -19.97 7.16 -12.06
CA TYR A 210 -19.92 5.72 -12.33
C TYR A 210 -20.44 4.90 -11.14
N VAL A 211 -20.02 5.20 -9.91
CA VAL A 211 -20.48 4.49 -8.71
C VAL A 211 -21.99 4.66 -8.49
N LEU A 212 -22.55 5.84 -8.76
CA LEU A 212 -24.00 6.06 -8.68
C LEU A 212 -24.78 5.19 -9.68
N VAL A 213 -24.32 5.13 -10.93
CA VAL A 213 -24.92 4.28 -11.96
C VAL A 213 -24.79 2.80 -11.57
N LEU A 214 -23.59 2.37 -11.17
CA LEU A 214 -23.33 1.01 -10.71
C LEU A 214 -24.30 0.61 -9.59
N PHE A 215 -24.41 1.45 -8.55
CA PHE A 215 -25.28 1.19 -7.40
C PHE A 215 -26.76 1.13 -7.79
N ALA A 216 -27.24 2.05 -8.64
CA ALA A 216 -28.63 2.07 -9.10
C ALA A 216 -29.01 0.79 -9.86
N PHE A 217 -28.18 0.37 -10.80
CA PHE A 217 -28.40 -0.87 -11.56
C PHE A 217 -28.22 -2.12 -10.69
N SER A 218 -27.29 -2.12 -9.73
CA SER A 218 -27.13 -3.23 -8.79
C SER A 218 -28.36 -3.42 -7.91
N CYS A 219 -28.97 -2.33 -7.43
CA CYS A 219 -30.22 -2.41 -6.67
C CYS A 219 -31.36 -2.98 -7.54
N GLY A 220 -31.49 -2.50 -8.79
CA GLY A 220 -32.52 -2.97 -9.72
C GLY A 220 -32.40 -4.47 -10.05
N LEU A 221 -31.20 -4.93 -10.39
CA LEU A 221 -30.95 -6.34 -10.73
C LEU A 221 -31.06 -7.26 -9.51
N ASN A 222 -30.53 -6.85 -8.35
CA ASN A 222 -30.69 -7.63 -7.12
C ASN A 222 -32.18 -7.76 -6.76
N GLN A 223 -32.96 -6.68 -6.84
CA GLN A 223 -34.40 -6.73 -6.57
C GLN A 223 -35.16 -7.66 -7.53
N LEU A 224 -34.72 -7.78 -8.79
CA LEU A 224 -35.36 -8.64 -9.79
C LEU A 224 -34.96 -10.12 -9.65
N LEU A 225 -33.69 -10.39 -9.33
CA LEU A 225 -33.09 -11.72 -9.45
C LEU A 225 -32.81 -12.43 -8.12
N TRP A 226 -32.92 -11.77 -6.96
CA TRP A 226 -32.58 -12.37 -5.65
C TRP A 226 -33.33 -13.68 -5.36
N TYR A 227 -34.61 -13.77 -5.75
CA TYR A 227 -35.43 -14.97 -5.53
C TYR A 227 -34.90 -16.17 -6.33
N TYR A 228 -34.59 -15.96 -7.61
CA TYR A 228 -34.08 -17.01 -8.51
C TYR A 228 -32.65 -17.42 -8.12
N ALA A 229 -31.82 -16.45 -7.71
CA ALA A 229 -30.50 -16.75 -7.14
C ALA A 229 -30.60 -17.60 -5.87
N LEU A 230 -31.61 -17.39 -5.02
CA LEU A 230 -31.85 -18.22 -3.85
C LEU A 230 -32.32 -19.64 -4.22
N ALA A 231 -33.15 -19.79 -5.24
CA ALA A 231 -33.57 -21.08 -5.76
C ALA A 231 -32.37 -21.89 -6.30
N GLU A 232 -31.51 -21.24 -7.10
CA GLU A 232 -30.27 -21.83 -7.62
C GLU A 232 -29.32 -22.28 -6.51
N LYS A 233 -29.20 -21.47 -5.44
CA LYS A 233 -28.40 -21.79 -4.26
C LYS A 233 -28.89 -23.06 -3.54
N ARG A 234 -30.20 -23.29 -3.48
CA ARG A 234 -30.76 -24.51 -2.87
C ARG A 234 -30.40 -25.74 -3.69
N LYS A 235 -30.51 -25.65 -5.01
CA LYS A 235 -30.12 -26.72 -5.93
C LYS A 235 -28.64 -27.12 -5.77
N CYS A 236 -27.71 -26.16 -5.65
CA CYS A 236 -26.30 -26.51 -5.37
C CYS A 236 -26.13 -27.30 -4.05
N LYS A 237 -26.92 -27.02 -3.02
CA LYS A 237 -26.81 -27.74 -1.73
C LYS A 237 -27.38 -29.15 -1.77
N GLU A 238 -28.45 -29.36 -2.54
CA GLU A 238 -29.19 -30.62 -2.58
C GLU A 238 -28.61 -31.62 -3.58
N GLU A 239 -28.05 -31.15 -4.70
CA GLU A 239 -27.39 -31.97 -5.72
C GLU A 239 -26.00 -31.41 -6.05
N PRO A 240 -24.93 -31.81 -5.32
CA PRO A 240 -23.56 -31.53 -5.73
C PRO A 240 -23.18 -32.47 -6.89
N SER A 241 -23.88 -32.37 -8.02
CA SER A 241 -23.63 -33.23 -9.16
C SER A 241 -22.31 -32.84 -9.84
N ILE A 242 -21.51 -33.87 -10.13
CA ILE A 242 -20.15 -33.81 -10.70
C ILE A 242 -20.12 -33.18 -12.12
N ASN A 243 -21.28 -33.00 -12.76
CA ASN A 243 -21.39 -32.58 -14.16
C ASN A 243 -21.80 -31.12 -14.39
N ASP A 244 -22.24 -30.39 -13.35
CA ASP A 244 -22.71 -29.00 -13.51
C ASP A 244 -21.96 -28.06 -12.56
N THR A 245 -20.65 -27.92 -12.80
CA THR A 245 -19.73 -27.08 -12.03
C THR A 245 -20.13 -25.59 -12.00
N ASN A 246 -20.99 -25.16 -12.93
CA ASN A 246 -21.40 -23.77 -13.08
C ASN A 246 -22.55 -23.37 -12.14
N ALA A 247 -23.45 -24.29 -11.78
CA ALA A 247 -24.61 -23.99 -10.94
C ALA A 247 -24.21 -23.39 -9.58
N CYS A 248 -23.10 -23.87 -8.98
CA CYS A 248 -22.66 -23.39 -7.69
C CYS A 248 -21.87 -22.06 -7.71
N THR A 249 -21.52 -21.54 -8.89
CA THR A 249 -20.84 -20.25 -9.05
C THR A 249 -21.81 -19.15 -9.51
N ILE A 250 -22.82 -19.50 -10.32
CA ILE A 250 -23.81 -18.57 -10.88
C ILE A 250 -24.66 -17.91 -9.79
N TRP A 251 -25.15 -18.68 -8.81
CA TRP A 251 -26.08 -18.15 -7.80
C TRP A 251 -25.53 -16.98 -6.99
N ARG A 252 -24.20 -16.88 -6.83
CA ARG A 252 -23.55 -15.84 -6.04
C ARG A 252 -23.81 -14.45 -6.62
N ARG A 253 -23.76 -14.35 -7.96
CA ARG A 253 -23.76 -13.10 -8.74
C ARG A 253 -24.87 -12.12 -8.39
N PHE A 254 -26.09 -12.61 -8.19
CA PHE A 254 -27.28 -11.78 -7.89
C PHE A 254 -27.96 -12.11 -6.56
N SER A 255 -27.26 -12.84 -5.68
CA SER A 255 -27.84 -13.27 -4.40
C SER A 255 -28.03 -12.13 -3.41
N ASN A 256 -27.09 -11.18 -3.41
CA ASN A 256 -27.04 -10.03 -2.53
C ASN A 256 -26.59 -8.80 -3.30
N LEU A 257 -26.87 -7.62 -2.74
CA LEU A 257 -26.47 -6.35 -3.34
C LEU A 257 -24.96 -6.26 -3.57
N PHE A 258 -24.14 -6.69 -2.61
CA PHE A 258 -22.68 -6.64 -2.72
C PHE A 258 -22.15 -7.51 -3.88
N GLU A 259 -22.62 -8.74 -3.99
CA GLU A 259 -22.26 -9.64 -5.10
C GLU A 259 -22.75 -9.10 -6.45
N THR A 260 -23.91 -8.44 -6.47
CA THR A 260 -24.45 -7.79 -7.68
C THR A 260 -23.59 -6.60 -8.12
N VAL A 261 -23.09 -5.81 -7.16
CA VAL A 261 -22.13 -4.71 -7.43
C VAL A 261 -20.83 -5.28 -8.01
N GLN A 262 -20.28 -6.35 -7.43
CA GLN A 262 -19.08 -7.01 -7.95
C GLN A 262 -19.30 -7.58 -9.36
N THR A 263 -20.47 -8.20 -9.59
CA THR A 263 -20.88 -8.71 -10.89
C THR A 263 -20.90 -7.55 -11.90
N LEU A 264 -21.68 -6.49 -11.67
CA LEU A 264 -21.72 -5.37 -12.61
C LEU A 264 -20.36 -4.68 -12.82
N PHE A 265 -19.49 -4.65 -11.81
CA PHE A 265 -18.12 -4.15 -11.97
C PHE A 265 -17.32 -4.99 -12.98
N TRP A 266 -17.32 -6.33 -12.84
CA TRP A 266 -16.62 -7.21 -13.78
C TRP A 266 -17.23 -7.19 -15.19
N ALA A 267 -18.50 -6.82 -15.33
CA ALA A 267 -19.17 -6.72 -16.62
C ALA A 267 -18.59 -5.59 -17.49
N VAL A 268 -18.02 -4.55 -16.88
CA VAL A 268 -17.35 -3.46 -17.61
C VAL A 268 -16.16 -3.98 -18.42
N PHE A 269 -15.49 -5.02 -17.93
CA PHE A 269 -14.38 -5.68 -18.61
C PHE A 269 -14.81 -6.81 -19.56
N GLY A 270 -16.11 -7.05 -19.72
CA GLY A 270 -16.64 -8.12 -20.56
C GLY A 270 -16.45 -9.53 -20.00
N LEU A 271 -16.21 -9.67 -18.68
CA LEU A 271 -15.99 -10.98 -18.03
C LEU A 271 -17.30 -11.67 -17.58
N ILE A 272 -18.46 -11.12 -17.96
CA ILE A 272 -19.77 -11.68 -17.60
C ILE A 272 -20.56 -11.96 -18.87
N ASP A 273 -20.83 -13.25 -19.05
CA ASP A 273 -21.59 -13.77 -20.17
C ASP A 273 -23.11 -13.62 -19.95
N LEU A 274 -23.86 -13.63 -21.05
CA LEU A 274 -25.33 -13.57 -21.02
C LEU A 274 -25.97 -14.82 -20.38
N ASP A 275 -25.27 -15.96 -20.42
CA ASP A 275 -25.69 -17.21 -19.77
C ASP A 275 -25.79 -17.06 -18.25
N SER A 276 -25.16 -16.02 -17.69
CA SER A 276 -25.27 -15.65 -16.27
C SER A 276 -26.70 -15.30 -15.83
N PHE A 277 -27.59 -14.98 -16.76
CA PHE A 277 -29.00 -14.66 -16.51
C PHE A 277 -29.93 -15.87 -16.66
N ASP A 278 -29.39 -17.03 -17.04
CA ASP A 278 -30.14 -18.27 -17.21
C ASP A 278 -30.20 -19.03 -15.89
N LEU A 279 -31.02 -18.50 -14.99
CA LEU A 279 -31.27 -19.06 -13.66
C LEU A 279 -32.37 -20.13 -13.71
N ASN A 280 -32.31 -21.13 -12.83
CA ASN A 280 -33.37 -22.13 -12.76
C ASN A 280 -34.73 -21.48 -12.45
N GLU A 281 -35.77 -22.02 -13.09
CA GLU A 281 -37.16 -21.59 -12.96
C GLU A 281 -37.46 -20.15 -13.42
N ILE A 282 -36.49 -19.44 -14.02
CA ILE A 282 -36.70 -18.08 -14.50
C ILE A 282 -37.76 -18.04 -15.60
N LYS A 283 -38.77 -17.19 -15.41
CA LYS A 283 -39.80 -16.98 -16.44
C LYS A 283 -39.25 -16.08 -17.53
N ILE A 284 -39.71 -16.30 -18.76
CA ILE A 284 -39.26 -15.56 -19.95
C ILE A 284 -39.38 -14.04 -19.77
N PHE A 285 -40.44 -13.58 -19.08
CA PHE A 285 -40.65 -12.16 -18.79
C PHE A 285 -39.57 -11.58 -17.87
N THR A 286 -39.24 -12.28 -16.78
CA THR A 286 -38.24 -11.82 -15.82
C THR A 286 -36.84 -11.87 -16.42
N ARG A 287 -36.54 -12.92 -17.20
CA ARG A 287 -35.30 -13.04 -17.97
C ARG A 287 -35.13 -11.87 -18.94
N PHE A 288 -36.20 -11.52 -19.67
CA PHE A 288 -36.19 -10.38 -20.58
C PHE A 288 -35.85 -9.06 -19.86
N TRP A 289 -36.48 -8.77 -18.73
CA TRP A 289 -36.19 -7.57 -17.95
C TRP A 289 -34.77 -7.56 -17.37
N GLY A 290 -34.26 -8.71 -16.91
CA GLY A 290 -32.89 -8.84 -16.42
C GLY A 290 -31.87 -8.55 -17.53
N MET A 291 -32.04 -9.14 -18.70
CA MET A 291 -31.19 -8.89 -19.87
C MET A 291 -31.31 -7.43 -20.37
N LEU A 292 -32.51 -6.85 -20.33
CA LEU A 292 -32.72 -5.46 -20.73
C LEU A 292 -32.03 -4.47 -19.77
N MET A 293 -32.15 -4.69 -18.46
CA MET A 293 -31.46 -3.89 -17.43
C MET A 293 -29.94 -4.02 -17.55
N PHE A 294 -29.44 -5.23 -17.79
CA PHE A 294 -28.01 -5.46 -18.01
C PHE A 294 -27.52 -4.83 -19.32
N GLY A 295 -28.26 -4.96 -20.42
CA GLY A 295 -27.92 -4.36 -21.71
C GLY A 295 -27.90 -2.84 -21.66
N THR A 296 -28.90 -2.23 -21.00
CA THR A 296 -28.94 -0.77 -20.80
C THR A 296 -27.80 -0.28 -19.90
N TYR A 297 -27.48 -1.01 -18.83
CA TYR A 297 -26.28 -0.75 -18.03
C TYR A 297 -25.01 -0.76 -18.87
N SER A 298 -24.80 -1.81 -19.69
CA SER A 298 -23.61 -1.94 -20.53
C SER A 298 -23.51 -0.83 -21.58
N VAL A 299 -24.62 -0.42 -22.19
CA VAL A 299 -24.64 0.72 -23.12
C VAL A 299 -24.27 2.02 -22.40
N ILE A 300 -24.90 2.30 -21.25
CA ILE A 300 -24.60 3.52 -20.49
C ILE A 300 -23.14 3.51 -20.04
N ASN A 301 -22.63 2.39 -19.54
CA ASN A 301 -21.29 2.34 -18.96
C ASN A 301 -20.18 2.34 -20.03
N ILE A 302 -20.26 1.42 -20.97
CA ILE A 302 -19.19 1.18 -21.97
C ILE A 302 -19.28 2.18 -23.12
N VAL A 303 -20.48 2.50 -23.60
CA VAL A 303 -20.63 3.38 -24.78
C VAL A 303 -20.71 4.85 -24.37
N VAL A 304 -21.42 5.18 -23.29
CA VAL A 304 -21.60 6.58 -22.88
C VAL A 304 -20.52 7.01 -21.90
N LEU A 305 -20.46 6.40 -20.71
CA LEU A 305 -19.60 6.87 -19.62
C LEU A 305 -18.11 6.74 -19.98
N LEU A 306 -17.66 5.60 -20.49
CA LEU A 306 -16.26 5.40 -20.86
C LEU A 306 -15.81 6.40 -21.94
N ASN A 307 -16.63 6.65 -22.97
CA ASN A 307 -16.31 7.63 -24.01
C ASN A 307 -16.28 9.07 -23.49
N LEU A 308 -17.19 9.43 -22.57
CA LEU A 308 -17.16 10.73 -21.90
C LEU A 308 -15.92 10.88 -21.02
N LEU A 309 -15.50 9.83 -20.30
CA LEU A 309 -14.26 9.85 -19.52
C LEU A 309 -13.05 10.09 -20.41
N ILE A 310 -12.94 9.39 -21.55
CA ILE A 310 -11.87 9.61 -22.52
C ILE A 310 -11.88 11.06 -23.02
N ALA A 311 -13.05 11.60 -23.39
CA ALA A 311 -13.17 12.97 -23.86
C ALA A 311 -12.70 13.99 -22.81
N MET A 312 -13.11 13.81 -21.55
CA MET A 312 -12.69 14.69 -20.45
C MET A 312 -11.21 14.56 -20.14
N MET A 313 -10.65 13.33 -20.14
CA MET A 313 -9.21 13.12 -19.96
C MET A 313 -8.40 13.77 -21.07
N ASN A 314 -8.85 13.70 -22.33
CA ASN A 314 -8.17 14.36 -23.45
C ASN A 314 -8.17 15.89 -23.30
N HIS A 315 -9.30 16.48 -22.93
CA HIS A 315 -9.38 17.91 -22.68
C HIS A 315 -8.51 18.34 -21.48
N SER A 316 -8.57 17.59 -20.37
CA SER A 316 -7.74 17.85 -19.18
C SER A 316 -6.24 17.70 -19.51
N TYR A 317 -5.85 16.66 -20.26
CA TYR A 317 -4.48 16.45 -20.70
C TYR A 317 -3.97 17.62 -21.55
N GLN A 318 -4.77 18.12 -22.49
CA GLN A 318 -4.37 19.27 -23.32
C GLN A 318 -4.09 20.51 -22.47
N LEU A 319 -4.97 20.82 -21.50
CA LEU A 319 -4.79 21.96 -20.59
C LEU A 319 -3.55 21.81 -19.69
N ILE A 320 -3.27 20.60 -19.20
CA ILE A 320 -2.17 20.34 -18.28
C ILE A 320 -0.83 20.23 -19.03
N SER A 321 -0.83 19.66 -20.23
CA SER A 321 0.38 19.43 -21.04
C SER A 321 1.13 20.74 -21.34
N GLU A 322 0.42 21.83 -21.60
CA GLU A 322 1.02 23.15 -21.87
C GLU A 322 1.88 23.67 -20.71
N ARG A 323 1.58 23.28 -19.47
CA ARG A 323 2.30 23.70 -18.25
C ARG A 323 3.07 22.55 -17.59
N ALA A 324 3.10 21.37 -18.20
CA ALA A 324 3.64 20.17 -17.57
C ALA A 324 5.13 20.31 -17.22
N ASP A 325 5.94 20.99 -18.05
CA ASP A 325 7.36 21.19 -17.78
C ASP A 325 7.61 22.15 -16.60
N THR A 326 6.84 23.23 -16.48
CA THR A 326 6.98 24.18 -15.36
C THR A 326 6.51 23.54 -14.05
N GLU A 327 5.39 22.82 -14.07
CA GLU A 327 4.90 22.07 -12.91
C GLU A 327 5.85 20.94 -12.51
N TRP A 328 6.39 20.21 -13.48
CA TRP A 328 7.39 19.18 -13.21
C TRP A 328 8.67 19.76 -12.60
N LYS A 329 9.19 20.86 -13.14
CA LYS A 329 10.35 21.54 -12.56
C LYS A 329 10.07 22.03 -11.14
N PHE A 330 8.86 22.52 -10.86
CA PHE A 330 8.44 22.89 -9.50
C PHE A 330 8.41 21.68 -8.56
N ALA A 331 7.72 20.60 -8.95
CA ALA A 331 7.63 19.37 -8.16
C ALA A 331 9.02 18.75 -7.92
N ARG A 332 9.86 18.72 -8.95
CA ARG A 332 11.24 18.26 -8.87
C ARG A 332 12.05 19.13 -7.90
N SER A 333 11.95 20.45 -7.98
CA SER A 333 12.62 21.35 -7.03
C SER A 333 12.17 21.11 -5.60
N LYS A 334 10.87 20.89 -5.36
CA LYS A 334 10.34 20.53 -4.03
C LYS A 334 10.97 19.22 -3.53
N LEU A 335 11.11 18.22 -4.40
CA LEU A 335 11.84 16.98 -4.08
C LEU A 335 13.29 17.27 -3.72
N TRP A 336 14.04 18.07 -4.50
CA TRP A 336 15.44 18.40 -4.15
C TRP A 336 15.56 19.13 -2.81
N ILE A 337 14.61 20.02 -2.49
CA ILE A 337 14.58 20.76 -1.24
C ILE A 337 14.49 19.84 -0.03
N SER A 338 13.70 18.76 -0.10
CA SER A 338 13.62 17.80 1.01
C SER A 338 14.95 17.07 1.30
N TYR A 339 15.84 16.98 0.31
CA TYR A 339 17.18 16.41 0.50
C TYR A 339 18.25 17.43 0.93
N PHE A 340 18.00 18.73 0.80
CA PHE A 340 18.92 19.78 1.25
C PHE A 340 18.97 19.94 2.77
N GLU A 341 17.86 19.68 3.46
CA GLU A 341 17.80 19.80 4.91
C GLU A 341 18.75 18.81 5.60
N GLU A 342 19.32 19.19 6.75
CA GLU A 342 20.22 18.30 7.50
C GLU A 342 19.49 17.14 8.21
N GLY A 343 18.15 17.13 8.18
CA GLY A 343 17.31 16.04 8.64
C GLY A 343 17.38 14.79 7.74
N GLY A 344 17.01 13.63 8.31
CA GLY A 344 16.78 12.39 7.55
C GLY A 344 17.96 11.92 6.68
N THR A 345 19.21 12.19 7.09
CA THR A 345 20.40 11.90 6.28
C THR A 345 20.53 10.42 5.96
N VAL A 346 20.27 9.55 6.94
CA VAL A 346 20.43 8.11 6.80
C VAL A 346 19.16 7.46 6.23
N PRO A 347 19.25 6.62 5.18
CA PRO A 347 18.09 5.91 4.62
C PRO A 347 17.59 4.80 5.55
N PRO A 348 16.31 4.37 5.44
CA PRO A 348 15.84 3.12 6.02
C PRO A 348 16.74 1.94 5.59
N PRO A 349 16.98 0.89 6.40
CA PRO A 349 16.52 0.68 7.77
C PRO A 349 17.38 1.42 8.81
N PHE A 350 18.52 1.98 8.40
CA PHE A 350 19.54 2.54 9.30
C PHE A 350 19.10 3.81 10.04
N ASN A 351 18.02 4.48 9.61
CA ASN A 351 17.41 5.66 10.28
C ASN A 351 16.94 5.38 11.72
N ILE A 352 16.64 4.11 12.07
CA ILE A 352 16.19 3.74 13.42
C ILE A 352 17.35 3.85 14.43
N ILE A 353 18.58 3.57 13.98
CA ILE A 353 19.74 3.54 14.85
C ILE A 353 20.02 4.97 15.32
N PRO A 354 19.87 5.27 16.63
CA PRO A 354 20.10 6.61 17.12
C PRO A 354 21.58 6.96 16.94
N THR A 355 21.84 8.10 16.31
CA THR A 355 23.20 8.64 16.28
C THR A 355 23.62 9.03 17.70
N PRO A 356 24.92 8.98 18.05
CA PRO A 356 25.39 9.38 19.38
C PRO A 356 24.92 10.79 19.78
N LYS A 357 24.81 11.69 18.80
CA LYS A 357 24.30 13.05 18.97
C LYS A 357 22.79 13.08 19.27
N SER A 358 21.98 12.29 18.56
CA SER A 358 20.53 12.23 18.83
C SER A 358 20.23 11.53 20.15
N ALA A 359 20.96 10.47 20.50
CA ALA A 359 20.88 9.83 21.82
C ALA A 359 21.19 10.84 22.94
N TRP A 360 22.23 11.66 22.78
CA TRP A 360 22.57 12.72 23.74
C TRP A 360 21.46 13.77 23.89
N TYR A 361 20.86 14.23 22.78
CA TYR A 361 19.73 15.18 22.85
C TYR A 361 18.48 14.57 23.48
N VAL A 362 18.16 13.30 23.21
CA VAL A 362 17.05 12.60 23.85
C VAL A 362 17.32 12.46 25.35
N ILE A 363 18.54 12.07 25.75
CA ILE A 363 18.93 12.01 27.16
C ILE A 363 18.82 13.39 27.82
N GLN A 364 19.25 14.47 27.16
CA GLN A 364 19.10 15.83 27.67
C GLN A 364 17.64 16.25 27.78
N TRP A 365 16.79 15.90 26.81
CA TRP A 365 15.35 16.18 26.83
C TRP A 365 14.65 15.42 27.95
N VAL A 366 14.90 14.12 28.09
CA VAL A 366 14.41 13.28 29.21
C VAL A 366 14.90 13.86 30.54
N ARG A 367 16.17 14.24 30.63
CA ARG A 367 16.73 14.87 31.84
C ARG A 367 16.07 16.21 32.15
N ARG A 368 15.77 17.05 31.15
CA ARG A 368 15.03 18.30 31.37
C ARG A 368 13.58 18.04 31.79
N LYS A 369 12.93 17.02 31.25
CA LYS A 369 11.51 16.72 31.55
C LYS A 369 11.32 16.07 32.92
N PHE A 370 12.21 15.15 33.31
CA PHE A 370 12.15 14.46 34.61
C PHE A 370 12.93 15.18 35.73
N PHE A 371 14.06 15.83 35.43
CA PHE A 371 14.90 16.51 36.43
C PHE A 371 14.90 18.05 36.35
N GLY A 372 14.35 18.67 35.29
CA GLY A 372 14.31 20.13 35.13
C GLY A 372 13.39 20.85 36.12
N SER A 373 12.39 20.16 36.69
CA SER A 373 11.55 20.72 37.76
C SER A 373 12.35 21.03 39.04
N ARG A 374 13.40 20.24 39.33
CA ARG A 374 14.28 20.49 40.50
C ARG A 374 15.29 21.61 40.26
N ALA A 375 15.75 21.81 39.04
CA ALA A 375 16.68 22.90 38.69
C ALA A 375 15.96 24.27 38.68
N ALA A 376 14.77 24.33 38.08
CA ALA A 376 13.93 25.54 38.07
C ALA A 376 13.49 25.96 39.50
N LYS A 377 13.15 25.00 40.37
CA LYS A 377 12.90 25.28 41.81
C LYS A 377 14.12 25.82 42.55
N LYS A 378 15.34 25.38 42.17
CA LYS A 378 16.59 25.80 42.83
C LYS A 378 17.02 27.20 42.39
N GLU A 379 16.75 27.59 41.15
CA GLU A 379 16.95 28.97 40.67
C GLU A 379 15.93 29.93 41.26
N HIS A 380 14.64 29.55 41.33
CA HIS A 380 13.60 30.38 41.94
C HIS A 380 13.82 30.61 43.45
N MET A 381 14.34 29.62 44.18
CA MET A 381 14.75 29.81 45.58
C MET A 381 16.02 30.65 45.75
N ARG A 382 16.92 30.69 44.76
CA ARG A 382 18.13 31.53 44.81
C ARG A 382 17.80 33.00 44.58
N THR A 383 16.86 33.33 43.69
CA THR A 383 16.41 34.71 43.50
C THR A 383 15.67 35.26 44.72
N ILE A 384 14.85 34.45 45.41
CA ILE A 384 14.17 34.88 46.66
C ILE A 384 15.18 35.18 47.78
N ARG A 385 16.31 34.48 47.86
CA ARG A 385 17.32 34.68 48.91
C ARG A 385 18.22 35.90 48.73
N VAL A 386 18.21 36.52 47.55
CA VAL A 386 18.95 37.77 47.26
C VAL A 386 18.03 38.99 47.44
N SER A 387 16.73 38.77 47.67
CA SER A 387 15.71 39.81 47.83
C SER A 387 15.24 40.03 49.28
N CYS A 388 15.90 39.41 50.26
CA CYS A 388 15.63 39.62 51.70
C CYS A 388 16.87 40.16 52.41
#